data_AF-A0A8C6HG63-F1
#
_entry.id   AF-A0A8C6HG63-F1
#
_cell.length_a   1.000
_cell.length_b   1.000
_cell.length_c   1.000
_cell.angle_alpha   90.00
_cell.angle_beta   90.00
_cell.angle_gamma   90.00
#
_symmetry.space_group_name_H-M   'P 1'
#
loop_
_entity.id
_entity.type
_entity.pdbx_description
1 polymer ?
#
loop_
_entity_poly.entity_id
_entity_poly.type
_entity_poly.pdbx_seq_one_letter_code
_entity_poly.pdbx_strand_id
1 'polypeptide(L)'
;NFKFPPMLLLLNLSGHQDGVRDLSFAPSGSLILVSASRDKTLHIWDLNKHGKQIRVLSGRLQWVYCCSISPDCSMLCSAAGEKSVFLWSMRSYTLIRKLEGH
;
A
#
# COMPACT_ATOMS: atom_id res chain seq x y z
N ASN A 1 27.98 26.54 2.12
CA ASN A 1 27.82 25.50 3.16
C ASN A 1 26.34 25.20 3.39
N PHE A 2 25.75 24.30 2.60
CA PHE A 2 24.41 23.79 2.89
C PHE A 2 24.54 22.64 3.90
N LYS A 3 24.25 22.90 5.18
CA LYS A 3 24.01 21.83 6.16
C LYS A 3 22.60 21.32 5.91
N PHE A 4 22.47 20.07 5.48
CA PHE A 4 21.17 19.40 5.50
C PHE A 4 20.70 19.30 6.96
N PRO A 5 19.42 19.59 7.25
CA PRO A 5 18.88 19.38 8.57
C PRO A 5 18.98 17.88 8.95
N PRO A 6 19.11 17.55 10.24
CA PRO A 6 19.14 16.15 10.67
C PRO A 6 17.84 15.46 10.23
N MET A 7 17.96 14.28 9.60
CA MET A 7 16.80 13.44 9.30
C MET A 7 16.15 13.02 10.62
N LEU A 8 15.02 13.65 10.95
CA LEU A 8 14.17 13.29 12.07
C LEU A 8 13.10 12.30 11.61
N LEU A 9 12.84 11.28 12.43
CA LEU A 9 11.68 10.41 12.26
C LEU A 9 10.41 11.27 12.40
N LEU A 10 9.67 11.43 11.31
CA LEU A 10 8.45 12.24 11.30
C LEU A 10 7.23 11.45 11.80
N LEU A 11 7.14 10.17 11.41
CA LEU A 11 5.96 9.36 11.64
C LEU A 11 6.30 7.86 11.67
N ASN A 12 5.66 7.12 12.57
CA ASN A 12 5.74 5.67 12.65
C ASN A 12 4.36 5.06 12.39
N LEU A 13 4.23 4.26 11.35
CA LEU A 13 2.99 3.58 10.96
C LEU A 13 3.03 2.13 11.43
N SER A 14 2.27 1.80 12.47
CA SER A 14 2.18 0.44 13.02
C SER A 14 0.81 -0.18 12.71
N GLY A 15 0.80 -1.47 12.37
CA GLY A 15 -0.45 -2.19 12.06
C GLY A 15 -0.20 -3.54 11.39
N HIS A 16 0.80 -3.60 10.51
CA HIS A 16 1.24 -4.86 9.90
C HIS A 16 1.76 -5.85 10.95
N GLN A 17 1.46 -7.14 10.74
CA GLN A 17 1.81 -8.23 11.67
C GLN A 17 3.04 -9.05 11.21
N ASP A 18 3.63 -8.67 10.09
CA ASP A 18 4.84 -9.25 9.52
C ASP A 18 5.55 -8.18 8.67
N GLY A 19 6.72 -8.50 8.14
CA GLY A 19 7.58 -7.59 7.40
C GLY A 19 6.89 -6.92 6.20
N VAL A 20 6.92 -5.58 6.21
CA VAL A 20 6.55 -4.74 5.07
C VAL A 20 7.56 -4.96 3.95
N ARG A 21 7.05 -5.19 2.74
CA ARG A 21 7.86 -5.50 1.56
C ARG A 21 7.96 -4.36 0.57
N ASP A 22 6.92 -3.55 0.47
CA ASP A 22 6.86 -2.47 -0.50
C ASP A 22 5.88 -1.38 -0.07
N LEU A 23 6.03 -0.20 -0.68
CA LEU A 23 5.29 1.02 -0.38
C LEU A 23 4.98 1.76 -1.69
N SER A 24 3.76 2.25 -1.84
CA SER A 24 3.35 3.09 -2.97
C SER A 24 2.61 4.34 -2.50
N PHE A 25 3.09 5.50 -2.93
CA PHE A 25 2.38 6.78 -2.73
C PHE A 25 1.35 7.01 -3.83
N ALA A 26 0.25 7.66 -3.48
CA ALA A 26 -0.70 8.17 -4.45
C ALA A 26 -0.08 9.38 -5.20
N PRO A 27 -0.12 9.41 -6.53
CA PRO A 27 0.47 10.50 -7.32
C PRO A 27 -0.30 11.85 -7.26
N SER A 28 -1.57 11.86 -6.84
CA SER A 28 -2.47 13.00 -7.03
C SER A 28 -2.62 13.97 -5.84
N GLY A 29 -1.53 14.45 -5.21
CA GLY A 29 -1.61 15.43 -4.10
C GLY A 29 -2.31 14.96 -2.81
N SER A 30 -3.03 13.84 -2.89
CA SER A 30 -3.56 13.04 -1.81
C SER A 30 -2.37 12.40 -1.09
N LEU A 31 -2.19 12.68 0.20
CA LEU A 31 -1.16 12.02 1.01
C LEU A 31 -1.61 10.60 1.44
N ILE A 32 -2.01 9.79 0.45
CA ILE A 32 -2.35 8.39 0.65
C ILE A 32 -1.10 7.56 0.38
N LEU A 33 -0.82 6.64 1.30
CA LEU A 33 0.24 5.65 1.20
C LEU A 33 -0.38 4.26 1.27
N VAL A 34 0.09 3.35 0.44
CA VAL A 34 -0.23 1.93 0.52
C VAL A 34 1.03 1.16 0.89
N SER A 35 0.90 0.20 1.80
CA SER A 35 1.98 -0.71 2.17
C SER A 35 1.58 -2.15 1.94
N ALA A 36 2.49 -2.94 1.36
CA ALA A 36 2.34 -4.37 1.12
C ALA A 36 3.16 -5.17 2.14
N SER A 37 2.62 -6.28 2.65
CA SER A 37 3.29 -7.07 3.69
C SER A 37 3.18 -8.59 3.49
N ARG A 38 4.12 -9.30 4.11
CA ARG A 38 4.06 -10.76 4.32
C ARG A 38 2.89 -11.19 5.20
N ASP A 39 2.25 -10.29 5.94
CA ASP A 39 1.04 -10.62 6.71
C ASP A 39 -0.20 -10.87 5.84
N LYS A 40 -0.02 -10.86 4.50
CA LYS A 40 -1.03 -11.17 3.49
C LYS A 40 -2.07 -10.05 3.36
N THR A 41 -1.68 -8.82 3.68
CA THR A 41 -2.55 -7.65 3.57
C THR A 41 -1.85 -6.49 2.87
N LEU A 42 -2.68 -5.57 2.36
CA LEU A 42 -2.26 -4.20 2.07
C LEU A 42 -2.88 -3.28 3.11
N HIS A 43 -2.11 -2.33 3.64
CA HIS A 43 -2.66 -1.29 4.48
C HIS A 43 -2.69 0.03 3.72
N ILE A 44 -3.74 0.82 3.94
CA ILE A 44 -3.91 2.14 3.34
C ILE A 44 -3.88 3.17 4.46
N TRP A 45 -3.03 4.16 4.30
CA TRP A 45 -2.73 5.18 5.29
C TRP A 45 -3.06 6.57 4.76
N ASP A 46 -3.74 7.37 5.57
CA ASP A 46 -3.96 8.79 5.32
C ASP A 46 -2.94 9.61 6.12
N LEU A 47 -1.91 10.10 5.44
CA LEU A 47 -0.84 10.85 6.06
C LEU A 47 -1.27 12.29 6.40
N ASN A 48 -2.36 12.82 5.83
CA ASN A 48 -2.94 14.09 6.29
C ASN A 48 -3.48 13.98 7.72
N LYS A 49 -3.80 12.75 8.16
CA LYS A 49 -4.33 12.44 9.48
C LYS A 49 -3.29 11.74 10.35
N HIS A 50 -2.05 12.23 10.31
CA HIS A 50 -0.92 11.68 11.07
C HIS A 50 -0.76 10.16 10.88
N GLY A 51 -0.90 9.69 9.65
CA GLY A 51 -0.71 8.27 9.35
C GLY A 51 -1.83 7.37 9.82
N LYS A 52 -3.05 7.88 9.91
CA LYS A 52 -4.18 7.05 10.28
C LYS A 52 -4.36 5.93 9.25
N GLN A 53 -4.40 4.69 9.72
CA GLN A 53 -4.82 3.56 8.91
C GLN A 53 -6.30 3.73 8.55
N ILE A 54 -6.61 3.91 7.27
CA ILE A 54 -7.98 4.08 6.81
C ILE A 54 -8.60 2.75 6.42
N ARG A 55 -7.82 1.82 5.86
CA ARG A 55 -8.30 0.51 5.43
C ARG A 55 -7.20 -0.55 5.49
N VAL A 56 -7.65 -1.79 5.63
CA VAL A 56 -6.86 -2.99 5.39
C VAL A 56 -7.52 -3.72 4.23
N LEU A 57 -6.79 -3.92 3.15
CA LEU A 57 -7.23 -4.79 2.07
C LEU A 57 -6.72 -6.19 2.38
N SER A 58 -7.67 -7.07 2.67
CA SER A 58 -7.47 -8.49 2.85
C SER A 58 -8.37 -9.24 1.87
N GLY A 59 -7.94 -10.42 1.43
CA GLY A 59 -8.71 -11.18 0.46
C GLY A 59 -7.97 -12.41 -0.03
N ARG A 60 -7.96 -13.48 0.79
CA ARG A 60 -7.25 -14.75 0.54
C ARG A 60 -5.85 -14.61 -0.10
N LEU A 61 -5.18 -13.48 0.12
CA LEU A 61 -3.86 -13.22 -0.43
C LEU A 61 -2.86 -14.16 0.22
N GLN A 62 -1.80 -14.49 -0.51
CA GLN A 62 -0.54 -14.91 0.12
C GLN A 62 0.33 -13.69 0.42
N TRP A 63 1.62 -13.90 0.71
CA TRP A 63 2.56 -12.81 0.95
C TRP A 63 2.51 -11.79 -0.18
N VAL A 64 2.27 -10.53 0.14
CA VAL A 64 2.21 -9.45 -0.83
C VAL A 64 3.61 -8.86 -0.95
N TYR A 65 4.17 -8.90 -2.16
CA TYR A 65 5.55 -8.51 -2.40
C TYR A 65 5.69 -7.09 -2.90
N CYS A 66 4.73 -6.62 -3.69
CA CYS A 66 4.75 -5.27 -4.24
C CYS A 66 3.35 -4.71 -4.43
N CYS A 67 3.28 -3.38 -4.51
CA CYS A 67 2.04 -2.66 -4.77
C CYS A 67 2.29 -1.39 -5.59
N SER A 68 1.28 -0.95 -6.35
CA SER A 68 1.38 0.29 -7.14
C SER A 68 0.00 0.92 -7.35
N ILE A 69 -0.09 2.22 -7.13
CA ILE A 69 -1.31 3.01 -7.41
C ILE A 69 -1.25 3.55 -8.83
N SER A 70 -2.38 3.49 -9.55
CA SER A 70 -2.50 4.06 -10.90
C SER A 70 -2.32 5.59 -10.88
N PRO A 71 -1.83 6.20 -11.98
CA PRO A 71 -1.62 7.66 -12.06
C PRO A 71 -2.86 8.52 -11.76
N ASP A 72 -4.04 8.02 -12.06
CA ASP A 72 -5.33 8.66 -11.81
C ASP A 72 -5.91 8.37 -10.42
N CYS A 73 -5.18 7.63 -9.57
CA CYS A 73 -5.58 7.18 -8.24
C CYS A 73 -6.90 6.38 -8.18
N SER A 74 -7.35 5.80 -9.30
CA SER A 74 -8.58 5.02 -9.35
C SER A 74 -8.37 3.55 -8.96
N MET A 75 -7.17 3.03 -9.19
CA MET A 75 -6.84 1.61 -9.03
C MET A 75 -5.55 1.41 -8.23
N LEU A 76 -5.50 0.27 -7.55
CA LEU A 76 -4.30 -0.27 -6.92
C LEU A 76 -4.04 -1.66 -7.49
N CYS A 77 -2.78 -1.91 -7.84
CA CYS A 77 -2.30 -3.22 -8.25
C CYS A 77 -1.41 -3.79 -7.13
N SER A 78 -1.49 -5.09 -6.90
CA SER A 78 -0.59 -5.79 -5.98
C SER A 78 -0.24 -7.19 -6.47
N ALA A 79 1.01 -7.61 -6.32
CA ALA A 79 1.44 -8.97 -6.63
C ALA A 79 1.65 -9.79 -5.35
N ALA A 80 1.12 -11.01 -5.33
CA ALA A 80 1.20 -11.91 -4.19
C ALA A 80 1.84 -13.26 -4.55
N GLY A 81 2.29 -13.99 -3.53
CA GLY A 81 3.01 -15.26 -3.68
C GLY A 81 2.23 -16.42 -4.30
N GLU A 82 0.93 -16.29 -4.53
CA GLU A 82 0.12 -17.24 -5.31
C GLU A 82 0.19 -17.00 -6.82
N LYS A 83 1.29 -16.41 -7.30
CA LYS A 83 1.55 -16.10 -8.71
C LYS A 83 0.40 -15.35 -9.39
N SER A 84 -0.22 -14.46 -8.62
CA SER A 84 -1.40 -13.73 -9.03
C SER A 84 -1.22 -12.24 -8.79
N VAL A 85 -1.81 -11.45 -9.67
CA VAL A 85 -1.89 -9.99 -9.55
C VAL A 85 -3.32 -9.61 -9.22
N PHE A 86 -3.50 -8.74 -8.24
CA PHE A 86 -4.81 -8.31 -7.76
C PHE A 86 -5.00 -6.84 -8.10
N LEU A 87 -6.15 -6.52 -8.67
CA LEU A 87 -6.59 -5.17 -8.98
C LEU A 87 -7.68 -4.76 -8.01
N TRP A 88 -7.49 -3.64 -7.34
CA TRP A 88 -8.37 -3.10 -6.31
C TRP A 88 -8.90 -1.73 -6.73
N SER A 89 -10.15 -1.45 -6.37
CA SER A 89 -10.73 -0.11 -6.50
C SER A 89 -10.24 0.76 -5.35
N MET A 90 -9.63 1.91 -5.64
CA MET A 90 -9.26 2.88 -4.61
C MET A 90 -10.45 3.68 -4.08
N ARG A 91 -11.58 3.68 -4.80
CA ARG A 91 -12.82 4.36 -4.38
C ARG A 91 -13.60 3.54 -3.35
N SER A 92 -13.75 2.25 -3.59
CA SER A 92 -14.55 1.34 -2.75
C SER A 92 -13.70 0.43 -1.88
N TYR A 93 -12.38 0.35 -2.11
CA TYR A 93 -11.46 -0.56 -1.42
C TYR A 93 -11.84 -2.03 -1.57
N THR A 94 -12.40 -2.39 -2.73
CA THR A 94 -12.84 -3.75 -3.06
C THR A 94 -11.96 -4.35 -4.14
N LEU A 95 -11.78 -5.67 -4.10
CA LEU A 95 -11.14 -6.40 -5.18
C LEU A 95 -12.01 -6.31 -6.45
N ILE A 96 -11.41 -5.84 -7.54
CA ILE A 96 -12.04 -5.76 -8.87
C ILE A 96 -11.78 -7.08 -9.62
N ARG A 97 -10.52 -7.51 -9.63
CA ARG A 97 -10.09 -8.67 -10.43
C ARG A 97 -8.84 -9.30 -9.87
N LYS A 98 -8.79 -10.64 -9.94
CA LYS A 98 -7.57 -11.43 -9.80
C LYS A 98 -7.11 -11.84 -11.20
N LEU A 99 -5.84 -11.59 -11.51
CA LEU A 99 -5.16 -12.00 -12.73
C LEU A 99 -4.24 -13.16 -12.37
N GLU A 100 -4.41 -14.28 -13.05
CA GLU A 100 -3.65 -15.51 -12.83
C GLU A 100 -2.79 -15.81 -14.07
N GLY A 101 -1.77 -16.67 -13.91
CA GLY A 101 -0.95 -17.16 -15.02
C GLY A 101 0.54 -16.82 -14.96
N HIS A 102 1.03 -16.26 -13.85
CA HIS A 102 2.47 -16.11 -13.58
C HIS A 102 3.09 -17.38 -12.96
#